data_AF-B7ST50-F1
#
_entry.id   AF-B7ST50-F1
#
_cell.length_a   1.000
_cell.length_b   1.000
_cell.length_c   1.000
_cell.angle_alpha   90.00
_cell.angle_beta   90.00
_cell.angle_gamma   90.00
#
_symmetry.space_group_name_H-M   'P 1'
#
loop_
_entity.id
_entity.type
_entity.pdbx_description
1 polymer ?
#
loop_
_entity_poly.entity_id
_entity_poly.type
_entity_poly.pdbx_seq_one_letter_code
_entity_poly.pdbx_strand_id
1 'polypeptide(L)'
;SVLVLLPLEVATGVLYKLTKLMIESFQIQSGENAPDLLNVITDPLTNSIIQLDKSVINEIATGDPAARNKSLIKIWCKTETTTVLKNVTVPGPENCTSAALCWVEGNVTWTTKNVSETIYLEKCHHLFASAKLSDLAVGLILLALSLLVLCTCLILIVKLLNSMLKGQVAVVIKKILNTDFPFPFSWVTGYLAILVGAG
;
A
#
# COMPACT_ATOMS: atom_id res chain seq x y z
N SER A 1 16.09 -3.47 -28.69
CA SER A 1 15.01 -4.43 -29.00
C SER A 1 13.73 -3.77 -29.48
N VAL A 2 13.79 -2.51 -29.89
CA VAL A 2 12.60 -1.71 -30.21
C VAL A 2 12.21 -1.85 -31.69
N LEU A 3 13.18 -2.04 -32.59
CA LEU A 3 12.91 -2.18 -34.03
C LEU A 3 12.36 -3.56 -34.44
N VAL A 4 12.50 -4.59 -33.61
CA VAL A 4 11.85 -5.90 -33.81
C VAL A 4 10.48 -5.94 -33.15
N LEU A 5 10.33 -5.32 -31.97
CA LEU A 5 9.04 -5.23 -31.29
C LEU A 5 8.04 -4.36 -32.06
N LEU A 6 8.46 -3.27 -32.70
CA LEU A 6 7.53 -2.34 -33.39
C LEU A 6 6.80 -2.97 -34.59
N PRO A 7 7.49 -3.60 -35.58
CA PRO A 7 6.82 -4.28 -36.69
C PRO A 7 6.01 -5.48 -36.20
N LEU A 8 6.51 -6.22 -35.20
CA LEU A 8 5.77 -7.33 -34.60
C LEU A 8 4.51 -6.84 -33.87
N GLU A 9 4.57 -5.68 -33.20
CA GLU A 9 3.43 -5.06 -32.53
C GLU A 9 2.41 -4.54 -33.52
N VAL A 10 2.84 -3.92 -34.62
CA VAL A 10 1.93 -3.51 -35.69
C VAL A 10 1.27 -4.72 -36.35
N ALA A 11 2.00 -5.83 -36.49
CA ALA A 11 1.45 -7.07 -37.06
C ALA A 11 0.54 -7.86 -36.11
N THR A 12 0.81 -7.85 -34.79
CA THR A 12 0.14 -8.75 -33.82
C THR A 12 -0.69 -8.04 -32.75
N GLY A 13 -0.40 -6.77 -32.46
CA GLY A 13 -1.02 -5.96 -31.42
C GLY A 13 -0.88 -6.55 -30.02
N VAL A 14 0.17 -7.33 -29.76
CA VAL A 14 0.32 -8.13 -28.54
C VAL A 14 0.53 -7.24 -27.32
N LEU A 15 1.42 -6.25 -27.41
CA LEU A 15 1.68 -5.29 -26.33
C LEU A 15 0.41 -4.47 -26.03
N TYR A 16 -0.32 -4.04 -27.06
CA TYR A 16 -1.59 -3.31 -26.93
C TYR A 16 -2.66 -4.17 -26.26
N LYS A 17 -2.85 -5.43 -26.70
CA LYS A 17 -3.81 -6.35 -26.07
C LYS A 17 -3.42 -6.68 -24.63
N LEU A 18 -2.15 -6.95 -24.35
CA LEU A 18 -1.67 -7.22 -22.99
C LEU A 18 -1.86 -6.01 -22.09
N THR A 19 -1.53 -4.81 -22.57
CA THR A 19 -1.71 -3.56 -21.82
C THR A 19 -3.18 -3.28 -21.58
N LYS A 20 -4.04 -3.50 -22.58
CA LYS A 20 -5.49 -3.34 -22.46
C LYS A 20 -6.09 -4.33 -21.46
N LEU A 21 -5.68 -5.60 -21.50
CA LEU A 21 -6.10 -6.62 -20.54
C LEU A 21 -5.64 -6.28 -19.12
N MET A 22 -4.41 -5.76 -18.94
CA MET A 22 -3.95 -5.28 -17.64
C MET A 22 -4.85 -4.14 -17.15
N ILE A 23 -5.07 -3.09 -17.95
CA ILE A 23 -5.88 -1.93 -17.58
C ILE A 23 -7.33 -2.33 -17.24
N GLU A 24 -7.94 -3.21 -18.04
CA GLU A 24 -9.30 -3.71 -17.81
C GLU A 24 -9.38 -4.58 -16.55
N SER A 25 -8.34 -5.38 -16.25
CA SER A 25 -8.30 -6.20 -15.03
C SER A 25 -8.17 -5.37 -13.75
N PHE A 26 -7.51 -4.21 -13.82
CA PHE A 26 -7.27 -3.34 -12.67
C PHE A 26 -8.32 -2.24 -12.49
N GLN A 27 -9.39 -2.22 -13.30
CA GLN A 27 -10.47 -1.21 -13.26
C GLN A 27 -9.96 0.24 -13.13
N ILE A 28 -8.91 0.58 -13.87
CA ILE A 28 -8.28 1.90 -13.79
C ILE A 28 -9.23 2.93 -14.38
N GLN A 29 -9.97 3.64 -13.51
CA GLN A 29 -10.78 4.78 -13.94
C GLN A 29 -9.83 5.94 -14.29
N SER A 30 -10.11 6.67 -15.36
CA SER A 30 -9.40 7.90 -15.70
C SER A 30 -10.35 9.07 -15.51
N GLY A 31 -10.05 9.98 -14.57
CA GLY A 31 -10.88 11.14 -14.26
C GLY A 31 -10.53 11.77 -12.90
N GLU A 32 -11.13 12.91 -12.59
CA GLU A 32 -10.82 13.72 -11.39
C GLU A 32 -11.16 13.01 -10.05
N ASN A 33 -11.97 11.94 -10.10
CA ASN A 33 -12.30 11.09 -8.95
C ASN A 33 -11.65 9.70 -9.03
N ALA A 34 -10.66 9.50 -9.91
CA ALA A 34 -9.99 8.22 -10.06
C ALA A 34 -8.98 7.99 -8.92
N PRO A 35 -9.01 6.82 -8.24
CA PRO A 35 -7.98 6.47 -7.29
C PRO A 35 -6.63 6.30 -8.01
N ASP A 36 -5.55 6.80 -7.40
CA ASP A 36 -4.20 6.61 -7.95
C ASP A 36 -3.95 5.12 -8.23
N LEU A 37 -3.41 4.81 -9.42
CA LEU A 37 -3.12 3.44 -9.85
C LEU A 37 -2.33 2.65 -8.80
N LEU A 38 -1.41 3.34 -8.12
CA LEU A 38 -0.60 2.76 -7.07
C LEU A 38 -1.47 2.33 -5.87
N ASN A 39 -2.42 3.17 -5.44
CA ASN A 39 -3.28 2.89 -4.28
C ASN A 39 -4.16 1.66 -4.49
N VAL A 40 -4.68 1.44 -5.71
CA VAL A 40 -5.45 0.23 -6.02
C VAL A 40 -4.65 -1.05 -5.75
N ILE A 41 -3.33 -1.01 -5.93
CA ILE A 41 -2.44 -2.15 -5.71
C ILE A 41 -1.88 -2.17 -4.29
N THR A 42 -1.52 -1.00 -3.74
CA THR A 42 -0.86 -0.88 -2.44
C THR A 42 -1.85 -0.96 -1.28
N ASP A 43 -3.09 -0.51 -1.44
CA ASP A 43 -4.11 -0.53 -0.38
C ASP A 43 -4.44 -1.95 0.11
N PRO A 44 -4.75 -2.95 -0.74
CA PRO A 44 -5.01 -4.30 -0.26
C PRO A 44 -3.79 -4.93 0.41
N LEU A 45 -2.59 -4.64 -0.10
CA LEU A 45 -1.34 -5.10 0.52
C LEU A 45 -1.14 -4.46 1.89
N THR A 46 -1.32 -3.13 1.98
CA THR A 46 -1.15 -2.36 3.21
C THR A 46 -2.16 -2.82 4.25
N ASN A 47 -3.44 -2.92 3.88
CA ASN A 47 -4.52 -3.35 4.77
C ASN A 47 -4.33 -4.77 5.31
N SER A 48 -3.64 -5.65 4.57
CA SER A 48 -3.29 -6.99 5.03
C SER A 48 -2.13 -6.98 6.05
N ILE A 49 -1.21 -6.02 5.95
CA ILE A 49 -0.05 -5.92 6.84
C ILE A 49 -0.42 -5.14 8.10
N ILE A 50 -0.95 -3.92 7.94
CA ILE A 50 -1.25 -2.97 9.02
C ILE A 50 -2.43 -2.08 8.66
N GLN A 51 -3.29 -1.81 9.64
CA GLN A 51 -4.33 -0.79 9.53
C GLN A 51 -4.03 0.35 10.49
N LEU A 52 -4.11 1.58 9.99
CA LEU A 52 -3.87 2.80 10.77
C LEU A 52 -5.18 3.52 11.05
N ASP A 53 -5.29 4.11 12.23
CA ASP A 53 -6.44 4.93 12.58
C ASP A 53 -6.32 6.33 11.96
N LYS A 54 -7.10 6.56 10.90
CA LYS A 54 -7.13 7.84 10.18
C LYS A 54 -7.56 9.01 11.08
N SER A 55 -8.39 8.75 12.09
CA SER A 55 -8.85 9.80 13.01
C SER A 55 -7.71 10.30 13.89
N VAL A 56 -6.93 9.37 14.46
CA VAL A 56 -5.77 9.68 15.30
C VAL A 56 -4.69 10.40 14.49
N ILE A 57 -4.43 9.98 13.25
CA ILE A 57 -3.46 10.67 12.37
C ILE A 57 -3.89 12.11 12.11
N ASN A 58 -5.18 12.33 11.83
CA ASN A 58 -5.70 13.67 11.58
C ASN A 58 -5.62 14.54 12.84
N GLU A 59 -5.98 14.01 14.00
CA GLU A 59 -5.88 14.73 15.28
C GLU A 59 -4.43 15.13 15.61
N ILE A 60 -3.46 14.25 15.35
CA ILE A 60 -2.02 14.56 15.50
C ILE A 60 -1.59 15.64 14.51
N ALA A 61 -2.06 15.58 13.26
CA ALA A 61 -1.76 16.60 12.25
C ALA A 61 -2.35 17.97 12.63
N THR A 62 -3.50 18.00 13.30
CA THR A 62 -4.10 19.23 13.84
C THR A 62 -3.49 19.72 15.14
N GLY A 63 -2.60 18.95 15.77
CA GLY A 63 -1.86 19.36 16.97
C GLY A 63 -2.58 19.12 18.30
N ASP A 64 -3.57 18.24 18.37
CA ASP A 64 -4.29 17.93 19.61
C ASP A 64 -3.39 17.16 20.61
N PRO A 65 -3.16 17.67 21.84
CA PRO A 65 -2.37 16.98 22.85
C PRO A 65 -2.98 15.65 23.32
N ALA A 66 -4.31 15.46 23.20
CA ALA A 66 -4.98 14.22 23.59
C ALA A 66 -4.67 13.05 22.63
N ALA A 67 -4.29 13.36 21.38
CA ALA A 67 -4.02 12.35 20.36
C ALA A 67 -2.66 11.65 20.53
N ARG A 68 -1.70 12.27 21.24
CA ARG A 68 -0.35 11.71 21.46
C ARG A 68 -0.32 10.45 22.33
N ASN A 69 -1.37 10.24 23.13
CA ASN A 69 -1.49 9.08 24.02
C ASN A 69 -2.33 7.95 23.40
N LYS A 70 -2.88 8.15 22.20
CA LYS A 70 -3.66 7.14 21.47
C LYS A 70 -2.71 6.28 20.61
N SER A 71 -3.08 5.02 20.40
CA SER A 71 -2.35 4.16 19.45
C SER A 71 -2.72 4.51 18.02
N LEU A 72 -1.73 4.52 17.13
CA LEU A 72 -1.87 4.74 15.69
C LEU A 72 -2.40 3.50 14.97
N ILE A 73 -2.21 2.31 15.56
CA ILE A 73 -2.55 1.04 14.95
C ILE A 73 -3.99 0.67 15.31
N LYS A 74 -4.81 0.43 14.29
CA LYS A 74 -6.21 0.07 14.47
C LYS A 74 -6.36 -1.42 14.78
N ILE A 75 -6.40 -1.76 16.06
CA ILE A 75 -6.57 -3.15 16.53
C ILE A 75 -8.01 -3.65 16.36
N TRP A 76 -9.00 -2.76 16.49
CA TRP A 76 -10.42 -3.09 16.50
C TRP A 76 -11.12 -2.51 15.27
N CYS A 77 -11.82 -3.37 14.52
CA CYS A 77 -12.48 -3.00 13.27
C CYS A 77 -13.98 -2.80 13.45
N LYS A 78 -14.60 -3.54 14.37
CA LYS A 78 -16.00 -3.34 14.76
C LYS A 78 -16.05 -2.84 16.19
N THR A 79 -16.55 -1.62 16.34
CA THR A 79 -16.83 -0.98 17.62
C THR A 79 -18.27 -0.49 17.62
N GLU A 80 -18.99 -0.72 18.71
CA GLU A 80 -20.33 -0.17 18.93
C GLU A 80 -20.28 0.82 20.09
N THR A 81 -20.85 2.00 19.89
CA THR A 81 -20.99 3.00 20.95
C THR A 81 -22.35 2.83 21.59
N THR A 82 -22.38 2.26 22.79
CA THR A 82 -23.62 2.14 23.57
C THR A 82 -23.63 3.22 24.64
N THR A 83 -24.74 3.93 24.76
CA THR A 83 -24.96 4.88 25.86
C THR A 83 -25.44 4.12 27.09
N VAL A 84 -24.58 4.06 28.10
CA VAL A 84 -24.91 3.45 29.39
C VAL A 84 -25.10 4.53 30.44
N LEU A 85 -26.09 4.35 31.31
CA LEU A 85 -26.28 5.20 32.49
C LEU A 85 -25.16 4.87 33.48
N LYS A 86 -24.24 5.82 33.66
CA LYS A 86 -23.17 5.70 34.66
C LYS A 86 -23.25 6.82 35.68
N ASN A 87 -22.97 6.44 36.92
CA ASN A 87 -22.83 7.38 38.02
C ASN A 87 -21.42 7.98 37.93
N VAL A 88 -21.36 9.30 37.77
CA VAL A 88 -20.10 10.04 37.72
C VAL A 88 -20.05 11.06 38.85
N THR A 89 -18.83 11.38 39.26
CA THR A 89 -18.58 12.41 40.27
C THR A 89 -18.52 13.78 39.61
N VAL A 90 -19.13 14.77 40.26
CA VAL A 90 -19.09 16.17 39.85
C VAL A 90 -18.61 17.04 41.01
N PRO A 91 -17.92 18.16 40.73
CA PRO A 91 -17.32 19.01 41.77
C PRO A 91 -18.35 19.81 42.59
N GLY A 92 -19.62 19.84 42.17
CA GLY A 92 -20.70 20.51 42.90
C GLY A 92 -22.09 20.19 42.33
N PRO A 93 -23.16 20.45 43.11
CA PRO A 93 -24.54 20.15 42.73
C PRO A 93 -25.05 20.97 41.54
N GLU A 94 -24.43 22.13 41.24
CA GLU A 94 -24.74 22.94 40.06
C GLU A 94 -24.33 22.29 38.73
N ASN A 95 -23.40 21.33 38.75
CA ASN A 95 -22.95 20.60 37.56
C ASN A 95 -23.74 19.29 37.33
N CYS A 96 -24.81 19.06 38.10
CA CYS A 96 -25.70 17.92 37.92
C CYS A 96 -26.66 18.14 36.74
N THR A 97 -26.84 17.11 35.90
CA THR A 97 -27.74 17.18 34.72
C THR A 97 -29.20 17.35 35.13
N SER A 98 -29.59 16.85 36.31
CA SER A 98 -30.90 17.09 36.92
C SER A 98 -30.82 16.92 38.45
N ALA A 99 -31.59 17.71 39.19
CA ALA A 99 -31.61 17.66 40.66
C ALA A 99 -32.16 16.33 41.22
N ALA A 100 -32.97 15.61 40.44
CA ALA A 100 -33.56 14.33 40.85
C ALA A 100 -32.60 13.14 40.76
N LEU A 101 -31.49 13.27 40.02
CA LEU A 101 -30.50 12.20 39.81
C LEU A 101 -29.14 12.55 40.45
N CYS A 102 -29.14 13.47 41.41
CA CYS A 102 -27.95 14.02 42.05
C CYS A 102 -28.01 13.75 43.56
N TRP A 103 -26.97 13.13 44.12
CA TRP A 103 -26.88 12.87 45.56
C TRP A 103 -25.46 13.11 46.07
N VAL A 104 -25.36 13.49 47.34
CA VAL A 104 -24.08 13.75 48.02
C VAL A 104 -23.79 12.59 48.94
N GLU A 105 -22.62 11.98 48.78
CA GLU A 105 -22.14 10.94 49.70
C GLU A 105 -20.71 11.29 50.14
N GLY A 106 -20.57 11.73 51.39
CA GLY A 106 -19.31 12.27 51.91
C GLY A 106 -18.96 13.64 51.28
N ASN A 107 -17.70 13.80 50.86
CA ASN A 107 -17.20 15.03 50.20
C ASN A 107 -17.40 15.02 48.67
N VAL A 108 -18.23 14.12 48.14
CA VAL A 108 -18.35 13.87 46.70
C VAL A 108 -19.81 13.93 46.28
N THR A 109 -20.08 14.68 45.20
CA THR A 109 -21.40 14.78 44.58
C THR A 109 -21.47 13.81 43.40
N TRP A 110 -22.50 12.97 43.36
CA TRP A 110 -22.75 12.00 42.30
C TRP A 110 -23.89 12.46 41.41
N THR A 111 -23.78 12.23 40.11
CA THR A 111 -24.89 12.39 39.17
C THR A 111 -24.92 11.20 38.21
N THR A 112 -26.12 10.73 37.88
CA THR A 112 -26.30 9.76 36.80
C THR A 112 -26.32 10.50 35.46
N LYS A 113 -25.40 10.18 34.54
CA LYS A 113 -25.39 10.72 33.18
C LYS A 113 -25.25 9.62 32.13
N ASN A 114 -25.73 9.91 30.93
CA ASN A 114 -25.51 9.05 29.76
C ASN A 114 -24.04 9.16 29.35
N VAL A 115 -23.28 8.08 29.53
CA VAL A 115 -21.89 7.99 29.06
C VAL A 115 -21.86 7.03 27.88
N SER A 116 -21.29 7.49 26.77
CA SER A 116 -21.03 6.66 25.60
C SER A 116 -19.81 5.78 25.87
N GLU A 117 -20.02 4.47 25.97
CA GLU A 117 -18.95 3.48 26.07
C GLU A 117 -18.75 2.77 24.73
N THR A 118 -17.49 2.59 24.34
CA THR A 118 -17.10 1.86 23.15
C THR A 118 -16.95 0.37 23.48
N ILE A 119 -17.84 -0.46 22.96
CA ILE A 119 -17.75 -1.91 23.04
C ILE A 119 -16.94 -2.41 21.83
N TYR A 120 -15.95 -3.25 22.11
CA TYR A 120 -15.10 -3.84 21.08
C TYR A 120 -15.65 -5.21 20.65
N LEU A 121 -16.14 -5.31 19.42
CA LEU A 121 -16.81 -6.50 18.89
C LEU A 121 -15.81 -7.43 18.17
N GLU A 122 -15.00 -6.87 17.28
CA GLU A 122 -14.12 -7.67 16.41
C GLU A 122 -12.78 -6.99 16.14
N LYS A 123 -11.70 -7.77 16.24
CA LYS A 123 -10.35 -7.33 15.89
C LYS A 123 -10.17 -7.26 14.37
N CYS A 124 -9.32 -6.35 13.91
CA CYS A 124 -9.01 -6.23 12.50
C CYS A 124 -8.22 -7.45 11.97
N HIS A 125 -8.37 -7.74 10.68
CA HIS A 125 -7.63 -8.82 10.02
C HIS A 125 -6.36 -8.27 9.35
N HIS A 126 -5.33 -7.99 10.14
CA HIS A 126 -4.00 -7.63 9.66
C HIS A 126 -2.91 -8.27 10.52
N LEU A 127 -1.69 -8.37 9.99
CA LEU A 127 -0.59 -9.15 10.58
C LEU A 127 -0.26 -8.74 12.03
N PHE A 128 -0.39 -7.45 12.34
CA PHE A 128 -0.15 -6.88 13.67
C PHE A 128 -1.39 -6.76 14.57
N ALA A 129 -2.57 -7.23 14.17
CA ALA A 129 -3.81 -7.04 14.96
C ALA A 129 -3.82 -7.83 16.28
N SER A 130 -3.07 -8.92 16.32
CA SER A 130 -2.90 -9.76 17.52
C SER A 130 -1.56 -9.56 18.21
N ALA A 131 -0.69 -8.70 17.68
CA ALA A 131 0.61 -8.43 18.27
C ALA A 131 0.47 -7.39 19.38
N LYS A 132 0.91 -7.73 20.60
CA LYS A 132 0.93 -6.81 21.75
C LYS A 132 2.24 -6.01 21.79
N LEU A 133 2.56 -5.34 20.68
CA LEU A 133 3.80 -4.56 20.51
C LEU A 133 3.50 -3.06 20.54
N SER A 134 4.49 -2.26 20.93
CA SER A 134 4.41 -0.79 20.85
C SER A 134 4.43 -0.35 19.38
N ASP A 135 3.67 0.70 19.04
CA ASP A 135 3.57 1.28 17.70
C ASP A 135 4.96 1.56 17.09
N LEU A 136 5.92 2.00 17.91
CA LEU A 136 7.31 2.23 17.50
C LEU A 136 8.00 0.94 17.05
N ALA A 137 7.82 -0.16 17.79
CA ALA A 137 8.46 -1.43 17.47
C ALA A 137 7.92 -2.00 16.15
N VAL A 138 6.61 -1.89 15.92
CA VAL A 138 5.99 -2.26 14.64
C VAL A 138 6.55 -1.42 13.50
N GLY A 139 6.69 -0.10 13.71
CA GLY A 139 7.31 0.80 12.75
C GLY A 139 8.75 0.38 12.38
N LEU A 140 9.58 0.02 13.37
CA LEU A 140 10.95 -0.44 13.12
C LEU A 140 11.01 -1.77 12.36
N ILE A 141 10.12 -2.71 12.67
CA ILE A 141 10.03 -3.99 11.94
C ILE A 141 9.63 -3.73 10.48
N LEU A 142 8.61 -2.90 10.25
CA LEU A 142 8.17 -2.54 8.90
C LEU A 142 9.27 -1.84 8.10
N LEU A 143 10.00 -0.91 8.73
CA LEU A 143 11.11 -0.20 8.11
C LEU A 143 12.22 -1.17 7.69
N ALA A 144 12.64 -2.07 8.59
CA ALA A 144 13.64 -3.08 8.29
C ALA A 144 13.22 -4.00 7.14
N LEU A 145 11.96 -4.48 7.14
CA LEU A 145 11.42 -5.30 6.06
C LEU A 145 11.37 -4.54 4.73
N SER A 146 10.93 -3.28 4.73
CA SER A 146 10.89 -2.46 3.50
C SER A 146 12.28 -2.24 2.92
N LEU A 147 13.28 -2.02 3.79
CA LEU A 147 14.66 -1.82 3.37
C LEU A 147 15.23 -3.09 2.76
N LEU A 148 14.95 -4.26 3.34
CA LEU A 148 15.36 -5.54 2.77
C LEU A 148 14.74 -5.79 1.38
N VAL A 149 13.43 -5.53 1.22
CA VAL A 149 12.74 -5.66 -0.07
C VAL A 149 13.31 -4.67 -1.10
N LEU A 150 13.56 -3.43 -0.70
CA LEU A 150 14.14 -2.41 -1.59
C LEU A 150 15.56 -2.78 -2.02
N CYS A 151 16.41 -3.21 -1.08
CA CYS A 151 17.77 -3.65 -1.36
C CYS A 151 17.80 -4.88 -2.28
N THR A 152 16.96 -5.88 -2.02
CA THR A 152 16.86 -7.06 -2.89
C THR A 152 16.37 -6.69 -4.28
N CYS A 153 15.37 -5.82 -4.40
CA CYS A 153 14.89 -5.29 -5.69
C CYS A 153 16.01 -4.60 -6.48
N LEU A 154 16.78 -3.71 -5.85
CA LEU A 154 17.93 -3.04 -6.48
C LEU A 154 18.99 -4.02 -6.97
N ILE A 155 19.35 -5.03 -6.15
CA ILE A 155 20.32 -6.07 -6.55
C ILE A 155 19.79 -6.87 -7.75
N LEU A 156 18.50 -7.23 -7.73
CA LEU A 156 17.86 -7.94 -8.83
C LEU A 156 17.88 -7.12 -10.11
N ILE A 157 17.56 -5.83 -10.06
CA ILE A 157 17.60 -4.94 -11.24
C ILE A 157 19.02 -4.86 -11.80
N VAL A 158 20.04 -4.67 -10.95
CA VAL A 158 21.44 -4.61 -11.40
C VAL A 158 21.87 -5.94 -12.03
N LYS A 159 21.48 -7.07 -11.42
CA LYS A 159 21.77 -8.39 -11.99
C LYS A 159 21.02 -8.64 -13.30
N LEU A 160 19.76 -8.24 -13.41
CA LEU A 160 18.99 -8.36 -14.64
C LEU A 160 19.62 -7.53 -15.76
N LEU A 161 20.00 -6.28 -15.48
CA LEU A 161 20.67 -5.42 -16.45
C LEU A 161 22.02 -6.01 -16.89
N ASN A 162 22.86 -6.43 -15.94
CA ASN A 162 24.16 -7.04 -16.25
C ASN A 162 24.03 -8.39 -16.96
N SER A 163 22.99 -9.16 -16.65
CA SER A 163 22.69 -10.43 -17.32
C SER A 163 22.15 -10.23 -18.73
N MET A 164 21.40 -9.16 -18.98
CA MET A 164 20.95 -8.80 -20.33
C MET A 164 22.13 -8.32 -21.20
N LEU A 165 23.06 -7.54 -20.63
CA LEU A 165 24.26 -7.07 -21.31
C LEU A 165 25.25 -8.19 -21.70
N LYS A 166 25.26 -9.32 -20.97
CA LYS A 166 26.15 -10.48 -21.23
C LYS A 166 25.43 -11.72 -21.76
N GLY A 167 24.11 -11.66 -21.96
CA GLY A 167 23.25 -12.81 -22.24
C GLY A 167 23.27 -13.32 -23.69
N GLN A 168 22.46 -14.34 -23.98
CA GLN A 168 22.35 -15.03 -25.28
C GLN A 168 22.14 -14.11 -26.48
N VAL A 169 21.56 -12.92 -26.29
CA VAL A 169 21.36 -11.92 -27.33
C VAL A 169 22.69 -11.47 -27.94
N ALA A 170 23.74 -11.29 -27.13
CA ALA A 170 25.08 -10.93 -27.61
C ALA A 170 25.74 -12.06 -28.43
N VAL A 171 25.47 -13.33 -28.10
CA VAL A 171 25.97 -14.50 -28.85
C VAL A 171 25.21 -14.68 -30.16
N VAL A 172 23.90 -14.45 -30.18
CA VAL A 172 23.08 -14.46 -31.40
C VAL A 172 23.50 -13.35 -32.36
N ILE A 173 23.77 -12.15 -31.84
CA ILE A 173 24.32 -11.03 -32.63
C ILE A 173 25.70 -11.41 -33.20
N LYS A 174 26.61 -11.95 -32.38
CA LYS A 174 27.95 -12.39 -32.83
C LYS A 174 27.89 -13.51 -33.86
N LYS A 175 26.95 -14.44 -33.72
CA LYS A 175 26.79 -15.56 -34.66
C LYS A 175 26.23 -15.09 -36.00
N ILE A 176 25.25 -14.20 -36.01
CA ILE A 176 24.70 -13.62 -37.25
C ILE A 176 25.72 -12.72 -37.96
N LEU A 177 26.47 -11.89 -37.23
CA LEU A 177 27.55 -11.07 -37.80
C LEU A 177 28.69 -11.91 -38.41
N ASN A 178 28.96 -13.09 -37.84
CA ASN A 178 30.02 -13.98 -38.33
C ASN A 178 29.52 -14.99 -39.38
N THR A 179 28.25 -14.93 -39.79
CA THR A 179 27.70 -15.74 -40.87
C THR A 179 27.44 -14.84 -42.08
N ASP A 180 28.48 -14.58 -42.87
CA ASP A 180 28.31 -14.02 -44.20
C ASP A 180 27.59 -15.06 -45.07
N PHE A 181 26.33 -14.75 -45.46
CA PHE A 181 25.60 -15.62 -46.37
C PHE A 181 26.31 -15.62 -47.74
N PRO A 182 26.72 -16.81 -48.26
CA PRO A 182 27.38 -16.89 -49.56
C PRO A 182 26.43 -16.45 -50.68
N PHE A 183 27.03 -15.99 -51.79
CA PHE A 183 26.35 -15.50 -52.99
C PHE A 183 25.22 -16.46 -53.44
N PRO A 184 24.02 -16.00 -53.85
CA PRO A 184 23.66 -14.64 -54.32
C PRO A 184 22.94 -13.71 -53.32
N PHE A 185 22.73 -14.11 -52.06
CA PHE A 185 21.94 -13.33 -51.09
C PHE A 185 22.76 -12.41 -50.17
N SER A 186 23.97 -12.00 -50.61
CA SER A 186 24.87 -11.15 -49.83
C SER A 186 24.30 -9.75 -49.52
N TRP A 187 23.38 -9.22 -50.34
CA TRP A 187 22.72 -7.93 -50.06
C TRP A 187 21.79 -7.98 -48.84
N VAL A 188 21.24 -9.15 -48.50
CA VAL A 188 20.30 -9.33 -47.38
C VAL A 188 21.01 -9.27 -46.03
N THR A 189 22.31 -9.59 -45.98
CA THR A 189 23.09 -9.60 -44.73
C THR A 189 23.16 -8.21 -44.09
N GLY A 190 23.29 -7.15 -44.89
CA GLY A 190 23.29 -5.77 -44.44
C GLY A 190 21.95 -5.33 -43.83
N TYR A 191 20.82 -5.73 -44.44
CA TYR A 191 19.50 -5.45 -43.88
C TYR A 191 19.23 -6.26 -42.62
N LEU A 192 19.66 -7.52 -42.55
CA LEU A 192 19.58 -8.33 -41.35
C LEU A 192 20.42 -7.74 -40.20
N ALA A 193 21.63 -7.25 -40.51
CA ALA A 193 22.51 -6.61 -39.54
C ALA A 193 21.91 -5.31 -38.99
N ILE A 194 21.25 -4.51 -39.83
CA ILE A 194 20.53 -3.29 -39.40
C ILE A 194 19.27 -3.63 -38.58
N LEU A 195 18.52 -4.66 -38.99
CA LEU A 195 17.32 -5.15 -38.28
C LEU A 195 17.66 -5.65 -36.86
N VAL A 196 18.81 -6.32 -36.72
CA VAL A 196 19.30 -6.86 -35.45
C VAL A 196 20.04 -5.82 -34.61
N GLY A 197 20.77 -4.88 -35.23
CA GLY A 197 21.51 -3.82 -34.54
C GLY A 197 20.63 -2.70 -33.94
N ALA A 198 19.42 -2.52 -34.47
CA ALA A 198 18.37 -1.68 -33.86
C ALA A 198 17.43 -2.48 -32.92
N GLY A 199 17.73 -3.78 -32.75
CA GLY A 199 17.13 -4.73 -31.79
C GLY A 199 17.85 -4.76 -30.45
#